data_AF-A0A368FB54-F1
#
_entry.id   AF-A0A368FB54-F1
#
_cell.length_a   1.000
_cell.length_b   1.000
_cell.length_c   1.000
_cell.angle_alpha   90.00
_cell.angle_beta   90.00
_cell.angle_gamma   90.00
#
_symmetry.space_group_name_H-M   'P 1'
#
loop_
_entity.id
_entity.type
_entity.pdbx_description
1 polymer ?
#
loop_
_entity_poly.entity_id
_entity_poly.type
_entity_poly.pdbx_seq_one_letter_code
_entity_poly.pdbx_strand_id
1 'polypeptide(L)'
;MDFQNRAGGKTGGGGVASAADAGVDRRERLRQLALETIDLQKDPYFMRNHLGSYLAHTQGKKHQSNLARRAAKEAQEQPFLPAPAQPKVELRKFVKIGRPGYKVTRERDPATGQQALLFQIDYPEIAEGVQPRHRFMSAYEQKIQPPDKRWQYLLFAAEPYETIGFKIPSREVDKSEKFWTMWNKDTKQFFLQVAFRVDARINDNEVPPAPPPVMNAPMPPPPMFVHY
;
A
#
# COMPACT_ATOMS: atom_id res chain seq x y z
N MET A 1 -54.44 -3.14 -64.23
CA MET A 1 -53.73 -2.23 -63.30
C MET A 1 -52.48 -2.94 -62.85
N ASP A 2 -51.36 -2.58 -63.48
CA ASP A 2 -50.07 -3.24 -63.38
C ASP A 2 -49.38 -2.97 -62.04
N PHE A 3 -49.01 -4.06 -61.34
CA PHE A 3 -48.38 -4.05 -60.02
C PHE A 3 -46.87 -4.38 -60.10
N GLN A 4 -46.14 -3.78 -61.06
CA GLN A 4 -44.79 -4.24 -61.39
C GLN A 4 -43.61 -3.47 -60.76
N ASN A 5 -43.81 -2.36 -60.03
CA ASN A 5 -42.65 -1.61 -59.49
C ASN A 5 -42.93 -0.94 -58.13
N ARG A 6 -42.92 -1.72 -57.04
CA ARG A 6 -42.79 -1.14 -55.70
C ARG A 6 -41.77 -1.93 -54.87
N ALA A 7 -40.49 -1.61 -55.06
CA ALA A 7 -39.44 -1.92 -54.10
C ALA A 7 -39.61 -1.03 -52.86
N GLY A 8 -40.60 -1.36 -52.03
CA GLY A 8 -40.85 -0.72 -50.73
C GLY A 8 -40.43 -1.66 -49.62
N GLY A 9 -39.38 -1.30 -48.88
CA GLY A 9 -38.93 -2.05 -47.71
C GLY A 9 -40.06 -2.27 -46.70
N LYS A 10 -40.13 -3.49 -46.15
CA LYS A 10 -41.14 -3.89 -45.17
C LYS A 10 -41.04 -3.02 -43.91
N THR A 11 -42.15 -2.41 -43.54
CA THR A 11 -42.36 -1.78 -42.24
C THR A 11 -42.13 -2.79 -41.13
N GLY A 12 -41.11 -2.53 -40.28
CA GLY A 12 -40.71 -3.39 -39.16
C GLY A 12 -39.34 -4.05 -39.29
N GLY A 13 -38.71 -4.01 -40.47
CA GLY A 13 -37.31 -4.39 -40.63
C GLY A 13 -36.42 -3.16 -40.45
N GLY A 14 -35.71 -3.07 -39.33
CA GLY A 14 -34.67 -2.05 -39.15
C GLY A 14 -33.76 -2.04 -40.38
N GLY A 15 -33.73 -0.92 -41.10
CA GLY A 15 -33.02 -0.81 -42.36
C GLY A 15 -31.55 -1.21 -42.21
N VAL A 16 -30.97 -1.74 -43.29
CA VAL A 16 -29.53 -2.01 -43.36
C VAL A 16 -28.81 -0.73 -42.97
N ALA A 17 -28.05 -0.76 -41.86
CA ALA A 17 -27.38 0.41 -41.30
C ALA A 17 -26.62 1.13 -42.43
N SER A 18 -26.83 2.45 -42.54
CA SER A 18 -26.14 3.22 -43.57
C SER A 18 -24.62 3.10 -43.36
N ALA A 19 -23.82 3.28 -44.41
CA ALA A 19 -22.37 3.27 -44.27
C ALA A 19 -21.86 4.28 -43.22
N ALA A 20 -22.62 5.35 -42.97
CA ALA A 20 -22.35 6.32 -41.91
C ALA A 20 -22.59 5.72 -40.52
N ASP A 21 -23.71 5.02 -40.31
CA ASP A 21 -24.05 4.38 -39.03
C ASP A 21 -23.07 3.26 -38.68
N ALA A 22 -22.70 2.44 -39.66
CA ALA A 22 -21.67 1.41 -39.50
C ALA A 22 -20.28 2.01 -39.17
N GLY A 23 -20.00 3.22 -39.66
CA GLY A 23 -18.79 3.97 -39.33
C GLY A 23 -18.80 4.58 -37.93
N VAL A 24 -19.97 4.98 -37.42
CA VAL A 24 -20.14 5.40 -36.02
C VAL A 24 -19.96 4.21 -35.08
N ASP A 25 -20.66 3.10 -35.35
CA ASP A 25 -20.59 1.88 -34.53
C ASP A 25 -19.16 1.32 -34.46
N ARG A 26 -18.45 1.28 -35.60
CA ARG A 26 -17.03 0.89 -35.65
C ARG A 26 -16.16 1.77 -34.76
N ARG A 27 -16.38 3.09 -34.76
CA ARG A 27 -15.62 4.04 -33.93
C ARG A 27 -15.90 3.86 -32.44
N GLU A 28 -17.16 3.65 -32.07
CA GLU A 28 -17.53 3.38 -30.68
C GLU A 28 -16.96 2.05 -30.18
N ARG A 29 -17.02 1.02 -31.01
CA ARG A 29 -16.44 -0.30 -30.70
C ARG A 29 -14.93 -0.26 -30.52
N LEU A 30 -14.21 0.45 -31.40
CA LEU A 30 -12.77 0.64 -31.25
C LEU A 30 -12.43 1.43 -29.98
N ARG A 31 -13.25 2.43 -29.62
CA ARG A 31 -13.10 3.20 -28.38
C ARG A 31 -13.28 2.31 -27.15
N GLN A 32 -14.25 1.39 -27.16
CA GLN A 32 -14.48 0.44 -26.06
C GLN A 32 -13.30 -0.54 -25.92
N LEU A 33 -12.84 -1.15 -27.00
CA LEU A 33 -11.67 -2.06 -26.98
C LEU A 33 -10.41 -1.35 -26.45
N ALA A 34 -10.24 -0.08 -26.79
CA ALA A 34 -9.09 0.68 -26.33
C ALA A 34 -9.22 1.15 -24.85
N LEU A 35 -10.44 1.30 -24.35
CA LEU A 35 -10.72 1.51 -22.91
C LEU A 35 -10.48 0.24 -22.08
N GLU A 36 -10.71 -0.95 -22.65
CA GLU A 36 -10.43 -2.22 -21.99
C GLU A 36 -8.93 -2.50 -21.83
N THR A 37 -8.10 -1.96 -22.73
CA THR A 37 -6.64 -2.18 -22.73
C THR A 37 -5.85 -1.17 -21.92
N ILE A 38 -6.44 0.00 -21.62
CA ILE A 38 -5.76 1.09 -20.93
C ILE A 38 -6.55 1.46 -19.69
N ASP A 39 -5.97 1.26 -18.52
CA ASP A 39 -6.51 1.72 -17.24
C ASP A 39 -6.28 3.23 -17.09
N LEU A 40 -7.26 4.05 -17.51
CA LEU A 40 -7.16 5.51 -17.48
C LEU A 40 -7.02 6.09 -16.07
N GLN A 41 -7.44 5.36 -15.02
CA GLN A 41 -7.29 5.84 -13.65
C GLN A 41 -5.84 5.79 -13.15
N LYS A 42 -4.99 5.00 -13.80
CA LYS A 42 -3.57 4.85 -13.45
C LYS A 42 -2.63 5.69 -14.32
N ASP A 43 -3.14 6.37 -15.34
CA ASP A 43 -2.33 7.26 -16.18
C ASP A 43 -2.12 8.60 -15.47
N PRO A 44 -0.89 8.92 -15.02
CA PRO A 44 -0.60 10.16 -14.29
C PRO A 44 -0.73 11.42 -15.17
N TYR A 45 -0.87 11.27 -16.49
CA TYR A 45 -1.09 12.35 -17.44
C TYR A 45 -2.56 12.46 -17.89
N PHE A 46 -3.43 11.64 -17.29
CA PHE A 46 -4.86 11.71 -17.46
C PHE A 46 -5.43 13.00 -16.84
N MET A 47 -6.05 13.85 -17.67
CA MET A 47 -6.76 15.05 -17.21
C MET A 47 -8.14 15.12 -17.87
N ARG A 48 -9.18 15.28 -17.04
CA ARG A 48 -10.57 15.36 -17.51
C ARG A 48 -10.99 16.82 -17.66
N ASN A 49 -11.21 17.26 -18.90
CA ASN A 49 -11.78 18.59 -19.18
C ASN A 49 -13.32 18.53 -19.21
N HIS A 50 -13.98 19.67 -18.99
CA HIS A 50 -15.44 19.80 -18.97
C HIS A 50 -16.15 19.47 -20.31
N LEU A 51 -15.40 19.29 -21.40
CA LEU A 51 -15.93 19.00 -22.75
C LEU A 51 -15.78 17.54 -23.20
N GLY A 52 -15.26 16.63 -22.37
CA GLY A 52 -15.30 15.18 -22.65
C GLY A 52 -14.54 14.66 -23.88
N SER A 53 -13.84 15.50 -24.65
CA SER A 53 -13.11 15.13 -25.87
C SER A 53 -11.67 14.71 -25.59
N TYR A 54 -11.47 13.53 -24.99
CA TYR A 54 -10.16 13.12 -24.48
C TYR A 54 -9.61 11.81 -25.06
N LEU A 55 -10.48 10.87 -25.45
CA LEU A 55 -10.06 9.54 -25.92
C LEU A 55 -9.33 9.53 -27.27
N ALA A 56 -9.47 10.57 -28.09
CA ALA A 56 -8.72 10.69 -29.34
C ALA A 56 -7.27 11.16 -29.13
N HIS A 57 -6.95 11.80 -28.00
CA HIS A 57 -5.66 12.47 -27.80
C HIS A 57 -4.63 11.60 -27.07
N THR A 58 -5.02 10.78 -26.10
CA THR A 58 -4.09 9.85 -25.40
C THR A 58 -3.72 8.64 -26.24
N GLN A 59 -4.62 8.18 -27.11
CA GLN A 59 -4.38 7.09 -28.04
C GLN A 59 -3.84 7.59 -29.40
N GLY A 60 -3.79 8.90 -29.60
CA GLY A 60 -3.19 9.48 -30.81
C GLY A 60 -1.69 9.21 -30.86
N LYS A 61 -1.17 8.89 -32.06
CA LYS A 61 0.28 8.69 -32.33
C LYS A 61 1.17 9.78 -31.71
N LYS A 62 0.65 11.01 -31.61
CA LYS A 62 1.34 12.17 -31.01
C LYS A 62 1.59 12.04 -29.50
N HIS A 63 0.66 11.47 -28.73
CA HIS A 63 0.84 11.28 -27.30
C HIS A 63 1.88 10.17 -27.03
N GLN A 64 1.79 9.05 -27.76
CA GLN A 64 2.79 7.99 -27.72
C GLN A 64 4.19 8.50 -28.11
N SER A 65 4.30 9.29 -29.18
CA SER A 65 5.58 9.89 -29.58
C SER A 65 6.13 10.89 -28.56
N ASN A 66 5.25 11.64 -27.89
CA ASN A 66 5.67 12.61 -26.87
C ASN A 66 6.08 11.93 -25.56
N LEU A 67 5.41 10.86 -25.16
CA LEU A 67 5.82 10.01 -24.04
C LEU A 67 7.18 9.37 -24.32
N ALA A 68 7.38 8.80 -25.51
CA ALA A 68 8.66 8.23 -25.92
C ALA A 68 9.78 9.30 -25.94
N ARG A 69 9.50 10.50 -26.47
CA ARG A 69 10.45 11.62 -26.49
C ARG A 69 10.79 12.13 -25.09
N ARG A 70 9.81 12.17 -24.17
CA ARG A 70 10.03 12.53 -22.77
C ARG A 70 10.87 11.47 -22.05
N ALA A 71 10.55 10.19 -22.22
CA ALA A 71 11.35 9.09 -21.67
C ALA A 71 12.81 9.13 -22.17
N ALA A 72 13.02 9.42 -23.45
CA ALA A 72 14.36 9.59 -24.02
C ALA A 72 15.09 10.81 -23.45
N LYS A 73 14.40 11.94 -23.27
CA LYS A 73 14.98 13.15 -22.68
C LYS A 73 15.30 12.96 -21.20
N GLU A 74 14.40 12.35 -20.41
CA GLU A 74 14.65 12.01 -19.01
C GLU A 74 15.80 11.00 -18.86
N ALA A 75 15.93 10.05 -19.78
CA ALA A 75 17.09 9.14 -19.81
C ALA A 75 18.42 9.85 -20.12
N GLN A 76 18.37 10.96 -20.87
CA GLN A 76 19.54 11.75 -21.26
C GLN A 76 19.89 12.85 -20.25
N GLU A 77 18.89 13.38 -19.54
CA GLU A 77 18.98 14.41 -18.50
C GLU A 77 19.22 13.82 -17.10
N GLN A 78 19.06 12.50 -16.95
CA GLN A 78 19.64 11.75 -15.83
C GLN A 78 21.14 12.06 -15.76
N PRO A 79 21.62 12.69 -14.67
CA PRO A 79 23.04 12.92 -14.50
C PRO A 79 23.76 11.60 -14.69
N PHE A 80 24.67 11.53 -15.65
CA PHE A 80 25.63 10.44 -15.79
C PHE A 80 26.64 10.55 -14.63
N LEU A 81 26.14 10.43 -13.40
CA LEU A 81 26.90 9.73 -12.39
C LEU A 81 26.97 8.30 -12.93
N PRO A 82 28.14 7.63 -12.98
CA PRO A 82 28.19 6.21 -13.24
C PRO A 82 27.38 5.52 -12.14
N ALA A 83 26.08 5.37 -12.38
CA ALA A 83 25.19 4.62 -11.54
C ALA A 83 25.72 3.19 -11.63
N PRO A 84 26.06 2.53 -10.51
CA PRO A 84 26.40 1.13 -10.55
C PRO A 84 25.25 0.43 -11.27
N ALA A 85 25.58 -0.33 -12.33
CA ALA A 85 24.60 -1.06 -13.12
C ALA A 85 23.71 -1.84 -12.15
N GLN A 86 22.50 -1.36 -11.92
CA GLN A 86 21.58 -2.01 -11.01
C GLN A 86 21.30 -3.38 -11.62
N PRO A 87 21.67 -4.49 -10.94
CA PRO A 87 21.41 -5.80 -11.49
C PRO A 87 19.90 -5.90 -11.70
N LYS A 88 19.49 -6.10 -12.96
CA LYS A 88 18.10 -6.40 -13.31
C LYS A 88 17.82 -7.79 -12.75
N VAL A 89 17.39 -7.83 -11.49
CA VAL A 89 16.97 -9.07 -10.85
C VAL A 89 15.65 -9.46 -11.51
N GLU A 90 15.68 -10.51 -12.33
CA GLU A 90 14.46 -11.13 -12.84
C GLU A 90 13.66 -11.64 -11.64
N LEU A 91 12.52 -10.99 -11.38
CA LEU A 91 11.62 -11.41 -10.33
C LEU A 91 11.04 -12.78 -10.71
N ARG A 92 11.49 -13.82 -10.01
CA ARG A 92 10.91 -15.16 -10.13
C ARG A 92 9.45 -15.09 -9.70
N LYS A 93 8.54 -15.53 -10.57
CA LYS A 93 7.10 -15.61 -10.30
C LYS A 93 6.79 -17.01 -9.77
N PHE A 94 6.31 -17.09 -8.54
CA PHE A 94 5.95 -18.33 -7.87
C PHE A 94 4.50 -18.27 -7.38
N VAL A 95 3.87 -19.43 -7.25
CA VAL A 95 2.54 -19.56 -6.62
C VAL A 95 2.74 -19.49 -5.12
N LYS A 96 2.02 -18.57 -4.45
CA LYS A 96 2.12 -18.43 -2.99
C LYS A 96 1.30 -19.51 -2.30
N ILE A 97 1.90 -20.17 -1.32
CA ILE A 97 1.31 -21.32 -0.61
C ILE A 97 0.49 -20.93 0.63
N GLY A 98 0.46 -19.64 0.98
CA GLY A 98 -0.26 -19.11 2.13
C GLY A 98 0.66 -18.50 3.17
N ARG A 99 0.17 -18.36 4.40
CA ARG A 99 0.87 -17.68 5.50
C ARG A 99 1.71 -18.66 6.32
N PRO A 100 2.94 -18.30 6.70
CA PRO A 100 3.78 -19.14 7.56
C PRO A 100 3.25 -19.15 8.99
N GLY A 101 3.56 -20.21 9.74
CA GLY A 101 3.28 -20.31 11.17
C GLY A 101 4.19 -19.36 11.96
N TYR A 102 3.70 -18.76 13.03
CA TYR A 102 4.51 -17.85 13.85
C TYR A 102 4.15 -17.93 15.34
N LYS A 103 5.13 -17.58 16.17
CA LYS A 103 5.02 -17.40 17.61
C LYS A 103 5.75 -16.11 18.00
N VAL A 104 5.10 -15.30 18.82
CA VAL A 104 5.68 -14.05 19.35
C VAL A 104 5.73 -14.14 20.86
N THR A 105 6.91 -13.96 21.43
CA THR A 105 7.13 -13.94 22.87
C THR A 105 7.56 -12.53 23.27
N ARG A 106 6.90 -11.97 24.28
CA ARG A 106 7.34 -10.73 24.91
C ARG A 106 8.25 -11.08 26.08
N GLU A 107 9.46 -10.57 26.03
CA GLU A 107 10.46 -10.74 27.07
C GLU A 107 10.70 -9.40 27.77
N ARG A 108 11.04 -9.46 29.06
CA ARG A 108 11.46 -8.30 29.84
C ARG A 108 12.71 -8.66 30.61
N ASP A 109 13.79 -7.93 30.35
CA ASP A 109 15.03 -8.05 31.09
C ASP A 109 14.78 -7.62 32.55
N PRO A 110 15.01 -8.50 33.55
CA PRO A 110 14.73 -8.20 34.95
C PRO A 110 15.67 -7.15 35.54
N ALA A 111 16.89 -6.98 35.00
CA ALA A 111 17.87 -6.04 35.54
C ALA A 111 17.66 -4.62 34.99
N THR A 112 17.39 -4.51 33.69
CA THR A 112 17.27 -3.20 33.01
C THR A 112 15.82 -2.77 32.81
N GLY A 113 14.85 -3.67 33.02
CA GLY A 113 13.45 -3.44 32.68
C GLY A 113 13.19 -3.35 31.17
N GLN A 114 14.20 -3.60 30.34
CA GLN A 114 14.12 -3.50 28.88
C GLN A 114 13.15 -4.53 28.31
N GLN A 115 12.25 -4.06 27.47
CA GLN A 115 11.27 -4.92 26.80
C GLN A 115 11.83 -5.39 25.47
N ALA A 116 11.72 -6.68 25.20
CA ALA A 116 12.09 -7.29 23.94
C ALA A 116 10.94 -8.12 23.36
N LEU A 117 10.94 -8.28 22.04
CA LEU A 117 10.05 -9.16 21.32
C LEU A 117 10.90 -10.20 20.58
N LEU A 118 10.60 -11.48 20.82
CA LEU A 118 11.16 -12.59 20.08
C LEU A 118 10.12 -13.10 19.11
N PHE A 119 10.45 -13.04 17.82
CA PHE A 119 9.67 -13.59 16.74
C PHE A 119 10.28 -14.92 16.33
N GLN A 120 9.47 -15.97 16.37
CA GLN A 120 9.78 -17.29 15.82
C GLN A 120 8.81 -17.55 14.68
N ILE A 121 9.33 -17.78 13.47
CA ILE A 121 8.51 -18.02 12.27
C ILE A 121 8.95 -19.33 11.66
N ASP A 122 7.98 -20.18 11.36
CA ASP A 122 8.17 -21.52 10.83
C ASP A 122 7.90 -21.54 9.32
N TYR A 123 8.87 -22.02 8.55
CA TYR A 123 8.85 -22.05 7.10
C TYR A 123 9.12 -23.48 6.54
N PRO A 124 8.27 -24.48 6.87
CA PRO A 124 8.53 -25.87 6.52
C PRO A 124 8.68 -26.14 5.00
N GLU A 125 8.02 -25.34 4.16
CA GLU A 125 8.01 -25.47 2.69
C GLU A 125 8.72 -24.31 1.97
N ILE A 126 9.78 -23.75 2.57
CA ILE A 126 10.60 -22.69 1.93
C ILE A 126 11.33 -23.21 0.68
N ALA A 127 11.46 -22.34 -0.33
CA ALA A 127 12.22 -22.64 -1.54
C ALA A 127 13.72 -22.87 -1.23
N GLU A 128 14.34 -23.79 -1.97
CA GLU A 128 15.75 -24.14 -1.78
C GLU A 128 16.68 -22.95 -2.05
N GLY A 129 17.64 -22.72 -1.16
CA GLY A 129 18.59 -21.61 -1.26
C GLY A 129 18.02 -20.23 -0.91
N VAL A 130 16.74 -20.13 -0.53
CA VAL A 130 16.13 -18.87 -0.07
C VAL A 130 16.26 -18.76 1.44
N GLN A 131 16.66 -17.58 1.92
CA GLN A 131 16.67 -17.24 3.34
C GLN A 131 15.57 -16.20 3.63
N PRO A 132 14.80 -16.35 4.72
CA PRO A 132 13.81 -15.35 5.12
C PRO A 132 14.46 -13.98 5.35
N ARG A 133 13.77 -12.93 4.93
CA ARG A 133 14.18 -11.53 5.11
C ARG A 133 13.16 -10.80 5.96
N HIS A 134 13.62 -9.78 6.68
CA HIS A 134 12.76 -8.92 7.47
C HIS A 134 13.00 -7.46 7.11
N ARG A 135 12.00 -6.60 7.35
CA ARG A 135 12.09 -5.15 7.13
C ARG A 135 11.17 -4.41 8.09
N PHE A 136 11.65 -3.31 8.64
CA PHE A 136 10.81 -2.31 9.30
C PHE A 136 10.16 -1.40 8.26
N MET A 137 8.84 -1.27 8.34
CA MET A 137 8.02 -0.45 7.47
C MET A 137 7.28 0.59 8.31
N SER A 138 7.27 1.84 7.84
CA SER A 138 6.51 2.89 8.50
C SER A 138 5.01 2.77 8.23
N ALA A 139 4.17 3.32 9.12
CA ALA A 139 2.71 3.28 8.94
C ALA A 139 2.20 4.05 7.70
N TYR A 140 3.00 4.93 7.11
CA TYR A 140 2.65 5.69 5.89
C TYR A 140 2.88 4.90 4.60
N GLU A 141 3.69 3.85 4.63
CA GLU A 141 3.99 3.03 3.45
C GLU A 141 2.89 2.01 3.14
N GLN A 142 2.15 1.57 4.17
CA GLN A 142 1.05 0.63 3.97
C GLN A 142 -0.18 1.32 3.35
N LYS A 143 -0.92 0.58 2.53
CA LYS A 143 -2.14 1.06 1.85
C LYS A 143 -3.43 0.44 2.39
N ILE A 144 -3.33 -0.40 3.43
CA ILE A 144 -4.45 -1.23 3.91
C ILE A 144 -5.24 -0.50 4.99
N GLN A 145 -4.56 0.06 5.98
CA GLN A 145 -5.18 0.78 7.08
C GLN A 145 -4.77 2.26 7.07
N PRO A 146 -5.57 3.15 7.68
CA PRO A 146 -5.19 4.54 7.88
C PRO A 146 -3.81 4.64 8.58
N PRO A 147 -2.90 5.52 8.12
CA PRO A 147 -1.59 5.67 8.74
C PRO A 147 -1.69 6.16 10.18
N ASP A 148 -1.08 5.43 11.12
CA ASP A 148 -0.92 5.83 12.52
C ASP A 148 0.56 5.84 12.91
N LYS A 149 1.12 7.02 13.17
CA LYS A 149 2.55 7.24 13.47
C LYS A 149 2.99 6.55 14.78
N ARG A 150 2.07 6.22 15.68
CA ARG A 150 2.39 5.53 16.94
C ARG A 150 2.88 4.09 16.73
N TRP A 151 2.69 3.56 15.52
CA TRP A 151 3.00 2.18 15.18
C TRP A 151 3.96 2.10 14.01
N GLN A 152 4.75 1.05 14.03
CA GLN A 152 5.56 0.57 12.91
C GLN A 152 5.14 -0.86 12.58
N TYR A 153 5.51 -1.33 11.40
CA TYR A 153 5.19 -2.68 10.96
C TYR A 153 6.49 -3.43 10.69
N LEU A 154 6.68 -4.55 11.37
CA LEU A 154 7.78 -5.46 11.13
C LEU A 154 7.33 -6.55 10.16
N LEU A 155 7.87 -6.51 8.95
CA LEU A 155 7.54 -7.45 7.88
C LEU A 155 8.54 -8.59 7.83
N PHE A 156 8.04 -9.79 7.52
CA PHE A 156 8.84 -10.95 7.20
C PHE A 156 8.39 -11.52 5.85
N ALA A 157 9.36 -11.83 4.99
CA ALA A 157 9.12 -12.37 3.67
C ALA A 157 10.07 -13.53 3.37
N ALA A 158 9.51 -14.62 2.88
CA ALA A 158 10.24 -15.76 2.34
C ALA A 158 9.39 -16.37 1.21
N GLU A 159 10.01 -16.69 0.08
CA GLU A 159 9.36 -17.43 -1.01
C GLU A 159 9.23 -18.91 -0.62
N PRO A 160 8.08 -19.57 -0.84
CA PRO A 160 6.86 -19.12 -1.54
C PRO A 160 5.75 -18.57 -0.62
N TYR A 161 6.05 -18.30 0.65
CA TYR A 161 5.06 -17.83 1.60
C TYR A 161 4.60 -16.38 1.34
N GLU A 162 3.42 -16.06 1.84
CA GLU A 162 2.94 -14.69 1.93
C GLU A 162 3.76 -13.89 2.94
N THR A 163 3.99 -12.62 2.62
CA THR A 163 4.62 -11.67 3.55
C THR A 163 3.69 -11.44 4.73
N ILE A 164 4.19 -11.70 5.94
CA ILE A 164 3.49 -11.39 7.19
C ILE A 164 4.01 -10.09 7.78
N GLY A 165 3.16 -9.37 8.50
CA GLY A 165 3.51 -8.11 9.13
C GLY A 165 2.96 -8.02 10.55
N PHE A 166 3.82 -7.62 11.49
CA PHE A 166 3.47 -7.41 12.88
C PHE A 166 3.43 -5.92 13.20
N LYS A 167 2.32 -5.48 13.78
CA LYS A 167 2.16 -4.12 14.28
C LYS A 167 2.92 -3.99 15.60
N ILE A 168 3.95 -3.16 15.62
CA ILE A 168 4.81 -2.91 16.78
C ILE A 168 4.77 -1.43 17.18
N PRO A 169 4.91 -1.08 18.46
CA PRO A 169 5.02 0.32 18.87
C PRO A 169 6.19 1.01 18.16
N SER A 170 6.02 2.26 17.75
CA SER A 170 7.07 3.08 17.13
C SER A 170 8.08 3.59 18.18
N ARG A 171 8.62 2.69 18.99
CA ARG A 171 9.71 2.96 19.94
C ARG A 171 11.05 2.74 19.27
N GLU A 172 12.08 3.44 19.74
CA GLU A 172 13.43 3.22 19.24
C GLU A 172 13.86 1.78 19.54
N VAL A 173 14.33 1.09 18.49
CA VAL A 173 14.91 -0.25 18.62
C VAL A 173 16.38 -0.09 18.97
N ASP A 174 16.82 -0.79 20.01
CA ASP A 174 18.22 -0.89 20.36
C ASP A 174 18.91 -1.85 19.40
N LYS A 175 19.78 -1.33 18.53
CA LYS A 175 20.53 -2.11 17.53
C LYS A 175 21.85 -2.67 18.08
N SER A 176 21.97 -2.77 19.40
CA SER A 176 23.08 -3.43 20.09
C SER A 176 23.01 -4.96 19.91
N GLU A 177 23.79 -5.71 20.69
CA GLU A 177 23.83 -7.18 20.68
C GLU A 177 22.47 -7.84 20.91
N LYS A 178 21.52 -7.13 21.55
CA LYS A 178 20.17 -7.64 21.82
C LYS A 178 19.28 -7.67 20.55
N PHE A 179 19.72 -7.05 19.46
CA PHE A 179 19.11 -7.18 18.14
C PHE A 179 19.86 -8.24 17.33
N TRP A 180 19.27 -9.42 17.17
CA TRP A 180 19.88 -10.50 16.42
C TRP A 180 18.86 -11.28 15.61
N THR A 181 19.33 -11.90 14.53
CA THR A 181 18.55 -12.75 13.64
C THR A 181 19.24 -14.07 13.47
N MET A 182 18.50 -15.17 13.46
CA MET A 182 19.03 -16.51 13.22
C MET A 182 18.11 -17.27 12.27
N TRP A 183 18.71 -17.90 11.26
CA TRP A 183 18.01 -18.81 10.36
C TRP A 183 18.54 -20.22 10.57
N ASN A 184 17.71 -21.10 11.12
CA ASN A 184 18.03 -22.51 11.23
C ASN A 184 17.54 -23.24 9.97
N LYS A 185 18.49 -23.67 9.13
CA LYS A 185 18.19 -24.34 7.85
C LYS A 185 17.59 -25.73 8.03
N ASP A 186 17.95 -26.43 9.10
CA ASP A 186 17.52 -27.80 9.35
C ASP A 186 16.07 -27.86 9.84
N THR A 187 15.73 -27.02 10.82
CA THR A 187 14.36 -26.93 11.34
C THR A 187 13.47 -26.00 10.52
N LYS A 188 14.06 -25.24 9.59
CA LYS A 188 13.41 -24.20 8.78
C LYS A 188 12.72 -23.13 9.62
N GLN A 189 13.32 -22.79 10.75
CA GLN A 189 12.82 -21.78 11.68
C GLN A 189 13.65 -20.50 11.63
N PHE A 190 12.95 -19.37 11.51
CA PHE A 190 13.55 -18.04 11.54
C PHE A 190 13.27 -17.37 12.88
N PHE A 191 14.32 -16.87 13.51
CA PHE A 191 14.27 -16.14 14.76
C PHE A 191 14.73 -14.70 14.54
N LEU A 192 13.98 -13.76 15.10
CA LEU A 192 14.38 -12.35 15.19
C LEU A 192 14.04 -11.84 16.59
N GLN A 193 15.06 -11.37 17.30
CA GLN A 193 14.88 -10.67 18.57
C GLN A 193 15.06 -9.17 18.37
N VAL A 194 14.10 -8.41 18.90
CA VAL A 194 14.09 -6.95 18.84
C VAL A 194 13.95 -6.41 20.26
N ALA A 195 14.99 -5.76 20.78
CA ALA A 195 14.92 -5.04 22.04
C ALA A 195 14.56 -3.57 21.81
N PHE A 196 13.62 -3.04 22.59
CA PHE A 196 13.30 -1.62 22.57
C PHE A 196 14.24 -0.86 23.50
N ARG A 197 14.60 0.37 23.17
CA ARG A 197 15.30 1.24 24.11
C ARG A 197 14.39 1.54 25.31
N VAL A 198 15.00 1.53 26.49
CA VAL A 198 14.35 1.99 27.71
C VAL A 198 14.34 3.51 27.66
N ASP A 199 13.17 4.08 27.36
CA ASP A 199 12.99 5.52 27.53
C ASP A 199 13.00 5.79 29.04
N ALA A 200 14.06 6.44 29.53
CA ALA A 200 14.12 6.95 30.90
C ALA A 200 13.02 8.01 31.19
N ARG A 201 12.23 8.38 30.17
CA ARG A 201 11.11 9.33 30.27
C ARG A 201 9.79 8.69 30.68
N ILE A 202 9.71 7.36 30.75
CA ILE A 202 8.54 6.68 31.33
C ILE A 202 8.83 6.41 32.81
N ASN A 203 9.10 7.47 33.56
CA ASN A 203 8.68 7.49 34.96
C ASN A 203 7.21 7.89 34.93
N ASP A 204 6.30 6.91 34.86
CA ASP A 204 4.85 7.05 35.06
C ASP A 204 4.49 7.52 36.52
N ASN A 205 5.42 8.19 37.21
CA ASN A 205 5.26 8.72 38.57
C ASN A 205 5.32 10.25 38.65
N GLU A 206 5.51 10.98 37.54
CA GLU A 206 5.22 12.42 37.53
C GLU A 206 3.72 12.62 37.33
N VAL A 207 2.99 12.63 38.44
CA VAL A 207 1.68 13.28 38.52
C VAL A 207 1.87 14.70 37.96
N PRO A 208 1.11 15.13 36.93
CA PRO A 208 1.21 16.49 36.44
C PRO A 208 0.98 17.43 37.62
N PRO A 209 1.79 18.49 37.79
CA PRO A 209 1.59 19.43 38.89
C PRO A 209 0.15 19.93 38.83
N ALA A 210 -0.57 19.80 39.94
CA ALA A 210 -1.96 20.20 40.04
C ALA A 210 -2.10 21.66 39.54
N PRO A 211 -3.15 21.97 38.75
CA PRO A 211 -3.39 23.34 38.34
C PRO A 211 -3.47 24.24 39.58
N PRO A 212 -2.94 25.48 39.54
CA PRO A 212 -2.98 26.39 40.67
C PRO A 212 -4.44 26.60 41.11
N PRO A 213 -4.72 26.70 42.42
CA PRO A 213 -6.07 26.89 42.91
C PRO A 213 -6.64 28.18 42.33
N VAL A 214 -7.77 28.06 41.64
CA VAL A 214 -8.51 29.19 41.09
C VAL A 214 -9.09 29.95 42.28
N MET A 215 -8.46 31.04 42.71
CA MET A 215 -8.84 31.79 43.92
C MET A 215 -10.19 32.53 43.84
N ASN A 216 -11.01 32.33 42.79
CA ASN A 216 -12.27 33.06 42.57
C ASN A 216 -13.45 32.15 42.20
N ALA A 217 -13.63 31.03 42.90
CA ALA A 217 -14.92 30.33 42.88
C ALA A 217 -15.87 31.00 43.90
N PRO A 218 -17.05 31.52 43.49
CA PRO A 218 -18.04 32.01 44.45
C PRO A 218 -18.52 30.84 45.32
N MET A 219 -18.50 31.04 46.65
CA MET A 219 -18.95 30.04 47.61
C MET A 219 -20.40 29.62 47.34
N PRO A 220 -20.75 28.32 47.43
CA PRO A 220 -22.13 27.89 47.35
C PRO A 220 -22.92 28.42 48.57
N PRO A 221 -24.20 28.81 48.41
CA PRO A 221 -24.99 29.35 49.50
C PRO A 221 -25.26 28.28 50.58
N PRO A 222 -25.35 28.68 51.86
CA PRO A 222 -25.59 27.74 52.96
C PRO A 222 -26.98 27.11 52.86
N PRO A 223 -27.15 25.84 53.26
CA PRO A 223 -28.44 25.17 53.24
C PRO A 223 -29.38 25.78 54.29
N MET A 224 -30.54 26.24 53.82
CA MET A 224 -31.63 26.71 54.67
C MET A 224 -32.27 25.51 55.37
N PHE A 225 -32.03 25.36 56.68
CA PHE A 225 -32.77 24.42 57.51
C PHE A 225 -34.16 25.00 57.84
N VAL A 226 -35.19 24.46 57.21
CA VAL A 226 -36.58 24.69 57.58
C VAL A 226 -36.85 23.91 58.87
N HIS A 227 -37.07 24.63 59.98
CA HIS A 227 -37.65 24.03 61.18
C HIS A 227 -39.17 24.11 61.07
N TYR A 228 -39.84 22.99 61.35
CA TYR A 228 -41.27 22.92 61.64
C TYR A 228 -41.55 23.41 63.05
#